data_AF-A0A4R5A2J9-F1
#
_entry.id   AF-A0A4R5A2J9-F1
#
_cell.length_a   1.000
_cell.length_b   1.000
_cell.length_c   1.000
_cell.angle_alpha   90.00
_cell.angle_beta   90.00
_cell.angle_gamma   90.00
#
_symmetry.space_group_name_H-M   'P 1'
#
loop_
_entity.id
_entity.type
_entity.pdbx_description
1 polymer ?
#
loop_
_entity_poly.entity_id
_entity_poly.type
_entity_poly.pdbx_seq_one_letter_code
_entity_poly.pdbx_strand_id
1 'polypeptide(L)'
;MVIEQGVHPHAYPHLASLQARLNGQGFKTRLDSSSLIVIARQDEGPRLADTITCRRRDSDGGRLWFWTSWGEPIAEAEHIVDAAVIIAANLGPQP
;
A
#
# COMPACT_ATOMS: atom_id res chain seq x y z
N MET A 1 18.82 -12.88 -16.85
CA MET A 1 17.35 -12.82 -16.73
C MET A 1 17.00 -11.61 -15.89
N VAL A 2 16.87 -10.44 -16.53
CA VAL A 2 16.43 -9.22 -15.87
C VAL A 2 14.91 -9.22 -15.97
N ILE A 3 14.22 -9.48 -14.87
CA ILE A 3 12.77 -9.33 -14.79
C ILE A 3 12.50 -7.83 -14.80
N GLU A 4 12.15 -7.30 -15.97
CA GLU A 4 11.52 -5.98 -16.08
C GLU A 4 10.27 -6.01 -15.19
N GLN A 5 10.40 -5.41 -14.02
CA GLN A 5 9.28 -5.01 -13.16
C GLN A 5 8.57 -3.83 -13.85
N GLY A 6 8.09 -4.07 -15.08
CA GLY A 6 7.37 -3.11 -15.88
C GLY A 6 6.08 -2.77 -15.14
N VAL A 7 5.87 -1.48 -14.91
CA VAL A 7 4.64 -0.87 -14.38
C VAL A 7 3.44 -1.69 -14.83
N HIS A 8 2.88 -2.47 -13.90
CA HIS A 8 1.76 -3.35 -14.25
C HIS A 8 0.55 -2.46 -14.50
N PRO A 9 -0.15 -2.56 -15.64
CA PRO A 9 -1.22 -1.64 -15.99
C PRO A 9 -2.37 -1.62 -14.96
N HIS A 10 -2.48 -2.66 -14.13
CA HIS A 10 -3.49 -2.75 -13.08
C HIS A 10 -2.99 -2.27 -11.70
N ALA A 11 -1.69 -2.09 -11.49
CA ALA A 11 -1.14 -1.64 -10.21
C ALA A 11 -1.62 -0.22 -9.85
N TYR A 12 -1.64 0.69 -10.82
CA TYR A 12 -2.09 2.07 -10.59
C TYR A 12 -3.57 2.17 -10.17
N PRO A 13 -4.54 1.53 -10.87
CA PRO A 13 -5.93 1.47 -10.41
C PRO A 13 -6.13 0.94 -8.99
N HIS A 14 -5.37 -0.08 -8.58
CA HIS A 14 -5.44 -0.61 -7.22
C HIS A 14 -4.87 0.37 -6.18
N LEU A 15 -3.74 1.02 -6.48
CA LEU A 15 -3.17 2.06 -5.62
C LEU A 15 -4.08 3.29 -5.51
N ALA A 16 -4.75 3.70 -6.59
CA ALA A 16 -5.72 4.78 -6.58
C ALA A 16 -6.97 4.44 -5.74
N SER A 17 -7.46 3.20 -5.82
CA SER A 17 -8.57 2.72 -4.99
C SER A 17 -8.20 2.71 -3.50
N LEU A 18 -6.98 2.25 -3.19
CA LEU A 18 -6.44 2.29 -1.84
C LEU A 18 -6.27 3.73 -1.33
N GLN A 19 -5.79 4.64 -2.18
CA GLN A 19 -5.67 6.05 -1.88
C GLN A 19 -7.01 6.67 -1.48
N ALA A 20 -8.06 6.44 -2.27
CA ALA A 20 -9.40 6.95 -2.00
C ALA A 20 -9.92 6.47 -0.64
N ARG A 21 -9.67 5.20 -0.30
CA ARG A 21 -10.05 4.62 0.99
C ARG A 21 -9.31 5.25 2.17
N LEU A 22 -8.00 5.41 2.07
CA LEU A 22 -7.16 5.98 3.13
C LEU A 22 -7.45 7.47 3.34
N ASN A 23 -7.70 8.22 2.27
CA ASN A 23 -8.15 9.61 2.35
C ASN A 23 -9.48 9.72 3.11
N GLY A 24 -10.43 8.80 2.88
CA GLY A 24 -11.68 8.73 3.63
C GLY A 24 -11.51 8.42 5.12
N GLN A 25 -10.38 7.83 5.53
CA GLN A 25 -10.02 7.58 6.93
C GLN A 25 -9.22 8.73 7.57
N GLY A 26 -8.94 9.79 6.79
CA GLY A 26 -8.20 10.98 7.24
C GLY A 26 -6.68 10.88 7.09
N PHE A 27 -6.14 9.82 6.49
CA PHE A 27 -4.71 9.76 6.17
C PHE A 27 -4.37 10.74 5.05
N LYS A 28 -3.18 11.34 5.12
CA LYS A 28 -2.63 12.10 4.01
C LYS A 28 -1.92 11.13 3.08
N THR A 29 -2.19 11.21 1.78
CA THR A 29 -1.59 10.29 0.81
C THR A 29 -0.98 11.03 -0.38
N ARG A 30 0.06 10.44 -0.97
CA ARG A 30 0.65 10.88 -2.24
C ARG A 30 0.77 9.68 -3.17
N LEU A 31 -0.05 9.66 -4.21
CA LEU A 31 -0.01 8.65 -5.26
C LEU A 31 1.01 9.06 -6.33
N ASP A 32 1.86 8.11 -6.72
CA ASP A 32 2.77 8.19 -7.85
C ASP A 32 2.39 7.13 -8.91
N SER A 33 3.10 7.10 -10.02
CA SER A 33 2.95 6.14 -11.13
C SER A 33 2.94 4.66 -10.71
N SER A 34 3.68 4.32 -9.64
CA SER A 34 3.88 2.92 -9.21
C SER A 34 3.85 2.71 -7.68
N SER A 35 3.61 3.76 -6.92
CA SER A 35 3.64 3.71 -5.45
C SER A 35 2.64 4.67 -4.82
N LEU A 36 2.28 4.39 -3.58
CA LEU A 36 1.40 5.22 -2.75
C LEU A 36 2.09 5.49 -1.43
N ILE A 37 2.48 6.74 -1.20
CA ILE A 37 3.01 7.17 0.10
C ILE A 37 1.83 7.50 1.00
N VAL A 38 1.79 6.93 2.19
CA VAL A 38 0.77 7.16 3.21
C VAL A 38 1.46 7.81 4.39
N ILE A 39 0.98 8.99 4.77
CA ILE A 39 1.49 9.79 5.89
C ILE A 39 0.49 9.67 7.03
N ALA A 40 0.98 9.34 8.22
CA ALA A 40 0.17 9.21 9.41
C ALA A 40 -0.58 10.51 9.72
N ARG A 41 -1.72 10.37 10.41
CA ARG A 41 -2.42 11.51 11.01
C ARG A 41 -1.51 11.98 12.15
N GLN A 42 -1.11 13.24 12.10
CA GLN A 42 -0.09 13.86 12.95
C GLN A 42 -0.10 13.41 14.44
N ASP A 43 1.09 13.28 15.04
CA ASP A 43 1.39 12.99 16.47
C ASP A 43 1.06 11.60 17.05
N GLU A 44 0.54 10.64 16.27
CA GLU A 44 0.20 9.31 16.79
C GLU A 44 1.22 8.22 16.42
N GLY A 45 2.47 8.34 16.91
CA GLY A 45 3.43 7.22 16.96
C GLY A 45 4.76 7.37 16.21
N PRO A 46 5.68 6.38 16.31
CA PRO A 46 7.03 6.45 15.73
C PRO A 46 7.07 6.33 14.20
N ARG A 47 5.97 5.93 13.56
CA ARG A 47 5.88 5.74 12.10
C ARG A 47 5.10 6.88 11.45
N LEU A 48 5.83 7.88 10.97
CA LEU A 48 5.23 9.08 10.36
C LEU A 48 4.72 8.85 8.94
N ALA A 49 5.28 7.88 8.21
CA ALA A 49 4.84 7.53 6.85
C ALA A 49 5.29 6.12 6.45
N ASP A 50 4.59 5.52 5.49
CA ASP A 50 4.98 4.28 4.80
C ASP A 50 4.76 4.43 3.28
N THR A 51 5.53 3.70 2.49
CA THR A 51 5.41 3.66 1.02
C THR A 51 4.87 2.31 0.59
N ILE A 52 3.65 2.32 0.07
CA ILE A 52 2.96 1.14 -0.41
C ILE A 52 3.21 0.96 -1.90
N THR A 53 3.57 -0.26 -2.29
CA THR A 53 3.74 -0.63 -3.71
C THR A 53 2.79 -1.76 -4.06
N CYS A 54 2.36 -1.82 -5.33
CA CYS A 54 1.54 -2.92 -5.82
C CYS A 54 2.38 -3.76 -6.78
N ARG A 55 2.70 -4.99 -6.38
CA ARG A 55 3.62 -5.89 -7.09
C ARG A 55 3.14 -7.32 -7.04
N ARG A 56 3.55 -8.12 -8.02
CA ARG A 56 3.23 -9.55 -8.06
C ARG A 56 3.89 -10.28 -6.90
N ARG A 57 3.18 -11.25 -6.34
CA ARG A 57 3.73 -12.22 -5.39
C ARG A 57 3.84 -13.58 -6.09
N ASP A 58 5.07 -14.01 -6.36
CA ASP A 58 5.32 -15.26 -7.10
C ASP A 58 4.77 -16.49 -6.39
N SER A 59 4.76 -16.48 -5.05
CA SER A 59 4.21 -17.57 -4.24
C SER A 59 2.69 -17.73 -4.33
N ASP A 60 1.98 -16.77 -4.94
CA ASP A 60 0.52 -16.67 -4.92
C ASP A 60 -0.08 -16.71 -6.33
N GLY A 61 0.55 -17.45 -7.23
CA GLY A 61 0.13 -17.59 -8.62
C GLY A 61 0.28 -16.30 -9.45
N GLY A 62 1.15 -15.38 -9.02
CA GLY A 62 1.40 -14.12 -9.70
C GLY A 62 0.31 -13.06 -9.48
N ARG A 63 -0.56 -13.25 -8.47
CA ARG A 63 -1.52 -12.23 -8.02
C ARG A 63 -0.82 -10.97 -7.60
N LEU A 64 -1.48 -9.83 -7.79
CA LEU A 64 -0.99 -8.54 -7.33
C LEU A 64 -1.26 -8.40 -5.84
N TRP A 65 -0.26 -7.92 -5.10
CA TRP A 65 -0.33 -7.68 -3.67
C TRP A 65 0.12 -6.26 -3.36
N PHE A 66 -0.40 -5.71 -2.26
CA PHE A 66 0.16 -4.52 -1.65
C PHE A 66 1.33 -4.89 -0.75
N TRP A 67 2.38 -4.10 -0.83
CA TRP A 67 3.62 -4.30 -0.08
C TRP A 67 3.99 -3.01 0.63
N THR A 68 4.41 -3.12 1.89
CA THR A 68 5.01 -2.00 2.63
C THR A 68 6.41 -1.68 2.11
N SER A 69 6.96 -0.54 2.54
CA SER A 69 8.36 -0.19 2.26
C SER A 69 9.36 -1.17 2.90
N TRP A 70 8.93 -1.94 3.90
CA TRP A 70 9.72 -2.97 4.58
C TRP A 70 9.76 -4.31 3.85
N GLY A 71 9.09 -4.42 2.70
CA GLY A 71 9.05 -5.65 1.92
C GLY A 71 8.09 -6.70 2.47
N GLU A 72 7.16 -6.30 3.33
CA GLU A 72 6.13 -7.18 3.87
C GLU A 72 4.86 -7.11 2.99
N PRO A 73 4.34 -8.26 2.54
CA PRO A 73 3.06 -8.30 1.85
C PRO A 73 1.91 -8.04 2.85
N ILE A 74 1.01 -7.13 2.50
CA ILE A 74 -0.12 -6.72 3.34
C ILE A 74 -1.35 -7.56 3.00
N ALA A 75 -1.84 -7.41 1.77
CA ALA A 75 -3.07 -8.04 1.28
C ALA A 75 -3.03 -8.09 -0.26
N GLU A 76 -3.85 -8.95 -0.84
CA GLU A 76 -4.07 -8.98 -2.30
C GLU A 76 -4.64 -7.65 -2.78
N ALA A 77 -4.29 -7.25 -4.02
CA ALA A 77 -4.65 -5.94 -4.57
C ALA A 77 -6.16 -5.73 -4.74
N GLU A 78 -6.95 -6.81 -4.79
CA GLU A 78 -8.42 -6.77 -4.78
C GLU A 78 -9.00 -6.50 -3.38
N HIS A 79 -8.24 -6.80 -2.33
CA HIS A 79 -8.65 -6.67 -0.93
C HIS A 79 -8.32 -5.27 -0.37
N ILE A 80 -8.84 -4.22 -1.02
CA ILE A 80 -8.56 -2.81 -0.67
C ILE A 80 -8.89 -2.47 0.79
N VAL A 81 -9.98 -3.02 1.32
CA VAL A 81 -10.43 -2.76 2.70
C VAL A 81 -9.46 -3.37 3.70
N ASP A 82 -9.08 -4.63 3.52
CA ASP A 82 -8.14 -5.33 4.39
C ASP A 82 -6.78 -4.62 4.38
N ALA A 83 -6.32 -4.22 3.18
CA ALA A 83 -5.09 -3.44 3.03
C ALA A 83 -5.13 -2.12 3.81
N ALA A 84 -6.23 -1.37 3.71
CA ALA A 84 -6.39 -0.11 4.44
C ALA A 84 -6.40 -0.31 5.96
N VAL A 85 -7.03 -1.38 6.46
CA VAL A 85 -7.05 -1.71 7.91
C VAL A 85 -5.64 -2.00 8.41
N ILE A 86 -4.86 -2.81 7.69
CA ILE A 86 -3.48 -3.16 8.09
C ILE A 86 -2.58 -1.93 8.03
N ILE A 87 -2.68 -1.09 6.99
CA ILE A 87 -1.92 0.16 6.89
C ILE A 87 -2.26 1.11 8.05
N ALA A 88 -3.55 1.23 8.38
CA ALA A 88 -4.00 2.06 9.49
C ALA A 88 -3.48 1.52 10.84
N ALA A 89 -3.42 0.20 11.03
CA ALA A 89 -2.84 -0.40 12.23
C ALA A 89 -1.31 -0.18 12.30
N ASN A 90 -0.61 -0.23 11.15
CA ASN A 90 0.83 -0.03 11.06
C ASN A 90 1.25 1.44 11.29
N LEU A 91 0.38 2.40 11.00
CA LEU A 91 0.63 3.84 11.09
C LEU A 91 -0.13 4.52 12.24
N GLY A 92 -1.00 3.79 12.93
CA GLY A 92 -1.69 4.26 14.12
C GLY A 92 -0.86 4.08 15.39
N PRO A 93 -1.33 4.59 16.53
CA PRO A 93 -0.67 4.38 17.81
C PRO A 93 -0.61 2.87 18.08
N GLN A 94 0.61 2.34 18.22
CA GLN A 94 0.78 0.97 18.70
C GLN A 94 0.27 0.89 20.15
N PRO A 95 -0.46 -0.18 20.53
CA PRO A 95 -0.95 -0.34 21.91
C PRO A 95 0.19 -0.43 22.93
#